data_AF-A0A832HVG5-F1
#
_entry.id   AF-A0A832HVG5-F1
#
_cell.length_a   1.000
_cell.length_b   1.000
_cell.length_c   1.000
_cell.angle_alpha   90.00
_cell.angle_beta   90.00
_cell.angle_gamma   90.00
#
_symmetry.space_group_name_H-M   'P 1'
#
loop_
_entity.id
_entity.type
_entity.pdbx_description
1 polymer ?
#
loop_
_entity_poly.entity_id
_entity_poly.type
_entity_poly.pdbx_seq_one_letter_code
_entity_poly.pdbx_strand_id
1 'polypeptide(L)'
;MTTIHARTGALVAAALLLQLANGHTADGEPKYKTTGLNYILRLGSELYKALKPKQKEMVHSQPIFLVTEMMPYIKCVEYPGDGKPMRAAWISSGFIDLMNNVAHAKAIDKIQKGYFEKYVLSLAKESGENELSELPDINNKKFWSEDVMNEQISYFNQMVTLVVAIEISHHYLGHFAKYREKVDENQANPVPINSLLTPAEWDASLRAAVASSMNAGMGVDGLKALYEAFNKMPQRPKWTVYFLPPNEKADKARKALEKYESAVLNGKEP
;
A
#
# COMPACT_ATOMS: atom_id res chain seq x y z
N MET A 1 27.54 -43.33 -19.42
CA MET A 1 27.53 -42.80 -18.04
C MET A 1 27.34 -41.30 -18.13
N THR A 2 26.11 -40.84 -17.97
CA THR A 2 25.76 -39.43 -18.13
C THR A 2 24.96 -39.04 -16.90
N THR A 3 25.57 -38.23 -16.05
CA THR A 3 25.03 -37.80 -14.76
C THR A 3 24.01 -36.69 -15.00
N ILE A 4 22.74 -36.96 -14.73
CA ILE A 4 21.68 -35.95 -14.70
C ILE A 4 21.66 -35.35 -13.28
N HIS A 5 22.06 -34.09 -13.15
CA HIS A 5 21.85 -33.33 -11.93
C HIS A 5 20.39 -32.90 -11.83
N ALA A 6 19.61 -33.64 -11.05
CA ALA A 6 18.34 -33.18 -10.53
C ALA A 6 18.59 -32.02 -9.57
N ARG A 7 18.24 -30.79 -9.97
CA ARG A 7 18.07 -29.67 -9.05
C ARG A 7 16.75 -29.87 -8.33
N THR A 8 16.83 -30.44 -7.13
CA THR A 8 15.72 -30.50 -6.18
C THR A 8 15.30 -29.09 -5.81
N GLY A 9 14.08 -28.74 -6.22
CA GLY A 9 13.43 -27.47 -5.91
C GLY A 9 13.27 -27.29 -4.41
N ALA A 10 13.63 -26.10 -3.93
CA ALA A 10 13.30 -25.65 -2.60
C ALA A 10 11.77 -25.51 -2.49
N LEU A 11 11.13 -26.49 -1.86
CA LEU A 11 9.88 -26.27 -1.14
C LEU A 11 10.18 -25.30 0.01
N VAL A 12 10.03 -23.99 -0.22
CA VAL A 12 9.86 -23.05 0.88
C VAL A 12 8.40 -23.13 1.26
N ALA A 13 8.14 -23.96 2.27
CA ALA A 13 6.85 -24.07 2.92
C ALA A 13 6.38 -22.68 3.37
N ALA A 14 5.19 -22.29 2.92
CA ALA A 14 4.38 -21.19 3.41
C ALA A 14 3.87 -21.47 4.84
N ALA A 15 4.80 -21.74 5.75
CA ALA A 15 4.56 -22.12 7.13
C ALA A 15 5.46 -21.33 8.08
N LEU A 16 5.38 -19.99 8.03
CA LEU A 16 5.79 -19.13 9.14
C LEU A 16 5.25 -17.72 8.85
N LEU A 17 4.29 -17.24 9.65
CA LEU A 17 4.03 -15.81 9.97
C LEU A 17 2.67 -15.54 10.66
N LEU A 18 2.01 -16.54 11.25
CA LEU A 18 0.92 -16.28 12.21
C LEU A 18 1.36 -16.29 13.68
N GLN A 19 2.59 -16.69 14.00
CA GLN A 19 3.08 -16.81 15.40
C GLN A 19 4.07 -15.73 15.85
N LEU A 20 4.43 -14.76 14.99
CA LEU A 20 5.32 -13.64 15.36
C LEU A 20 4.61 -12.31 15.58
N ALA A 21 3.28 -12.26 15.53
CA ALA A 21 2.52 -11.04 15.81
C ALA A 21 2.44 -10.69 17.31
N ASN A 22 2.90 -11.57 18.21
CA ASN A 22 3.08 -11.27 19.63
C ASN A 22 4.57 -11.06 19.95
N GLY A 23 5.21 -10.17 19.19
CA GLY A 23 6.49 -9.59 19.61
C GLY A 23 6.29 -8.89 20.95
N HIS A 24 6.80 -9.49 22.01
CA HIS A 24 7.01 -8.81 23.28
C HIS A 24 8.06 -7.73 23.06
N THR A 25 7.65 -6.46 23.03
CA THR A 25 8.56 -5.36 23.32
C THR A 25 8.53 -5.10 24.82
N ALA A 26 9.71 -5.10 25.43
CA ALA A 26 9.90 -4.53 26.76
C ALA A 26 9.43 -3.06 26.74
N ASP A 27 8.60 -2.68 27.72
CA ASP A 27 8.10 -1.33 28.01
C ASP A 27 8.13 -0.32 26.84
N GLY A 28 7.12 -0.42 25.98
CA GLY A 28 6.88 0.54 24.90
C GLY A 28 5.66 0.11 24.10
N GLU A 29 4.48 0.61 24.49
CA GLU A 29 3.23 0.39 23.74
C GLU A 29 3.42 0.77 22.26
N PRO A 30 2.79 0.06 21.29
CA PRO A 30 2.71 0.55 19.92
C PRO A 30 2.10 1.95 19.93
N LYS A 31 2.85 2.95 19.42
CA LYS A 31 2.41 4.36 19.39
C LYS A 31 1.01 4.49 18.75
N TYR A 32 0.69 3.65 17.77
CA TYR A 32 -0.63 3.55 17.17
C TYR A 32 -1.33 2.26 17.60
N LYS A 33 -2.23 2.34 18.59
CA LYS A 33 -2.93 1.17 19.15
C LYS A 33 -3.90 0.50 18.16
N THR A 34 -4.32 1.21 17.10
CA THR A 34 -5.46 0.81 16.25
C THR A 34 -5.13 0.60 14.77
N THR A 35 -3.89 0.80 14.32
CA THR A 35 -3.52 0.72 12.89
C THR A 35 -2.39 -0.28 12.59
N GLY A 36 -2.23 -1.29 13.45
CA GLY A 36 -1.27 -2.38 13.27
C GLY A 36 -1.69 -3.46 12.24
N LEU A 37 -0.87 -4.51 12.09
CA LEU A 37 -1.07 -5.56 11.07
C LEU A 37 -2.47 -6.16 11.05
N ASN A 38 -3.00 -6.58 12.21
CA ASN A 38 -4.33 -7.19 12.29
C ASN A 38 -5.44 -6.28 11.73
N TYR A 39 -5.27 -4.97 11.91
CA TYR A 39 -6.21 -3.99 11.38
C TYR A 39 -6.11 -3.91 9.85
N ILE A 40 -4.90 -3.91 9.30
CA ILE A 40 -4.67 -3.93 7.85
C ILE A 40 -5.23 -5.21 7.22
N LEU A 41 -5.01 -6.38 7.85
CA LEU A 41 -5.58 -7.64 7.38
C LEU A 41 -7.11 -7.59 7.31
N ARG A 42 -7.76 -6.93 8.28
CA ARG A 42 -9.20 -6.66 8.25
C ARG A 42 -9.59 -5.76 7.08
N LEU A 43 -8.85 -4.67 6.83
CA LEU A 43 -9.09 -3.80 5.67
C LEU A 43 -8.99 -4.59 4.35
N GLY A 44 -8.00 -5.47 4.22
CA GLY A 44 -7.86 -6.36 3.07
C GLY A 44 -9.06 -7.30 2.89
N SER A 45 -9.60 -7.84 3.98
CA SER A 45 -10.81 -8.67 3.93
C SER A 45 -12.05 -7.89 3.49
N GLU A 46 -12.25 -6.67 4.01
CA GLU A 46 -13.35 -5.80 3.59
C GLU A 46 -13.23 -5.39 2.12
N LEU A 47 -12.03 -5.07 1.67
CA LEU A 47 -11.75 -4.81 0.25
C LEU A 47 -12.09 -6.03 -0.61
N TYR A 48 -11.67 -7.25 -0.22
CA TYR A 48 -12.03 -8.46 -0.94
C TYR A 48 -13.54 -8.64 -1.04
N LYS A 49 -14.30 -8.41 0.04
CA LYS A 49 -15.77 -8.49 0.04
C LYS A 49 -16.41 -7.49 -0.94
N ALA A 50 -15.79 -6.34 -1.14
CA ALA A 50 -16.25 -5.29 -2.06
C ALA A 50 -15.93 -5.57 -3.54
N LEU A 51 -15.07 -6.55 -3.85
CA LEU A 51 -14.75 -6.92 -5.23
C LEU A 51 -15.95 -7.55 -5.96
N LYS A 52 -16.03 -7.33 -7.28
CA LYS A 52 -17.00 -8.01 -8.16
C LYS A 52 -16.71 -9.53 -8.18
N PRO A 53 -17.70 -10.42 -8.42
CA PRO A 53 -17.50 -11.88 -8.39
C PRO A 53 -16.32 -12.37 -9.24
N LYS A 54 -16.21 -11.92 -10.49
CA LYS A 54 -15.11 -12.27 -11.40
C LYS A 54 -13.73 -11.82 -10.88
N GLN A 55 -13.67 -10.73 -10.12
CA GLN A 55 -12.43 -10.23 -9.52
C GLN A 55 -12.04 -11.07 -8.29
N LYS A 56 -13.03 -11.49 -7.48
CA LYS A 56 -12.83 -12.39 -6.33
C LYS A 56 -12.27 -13.75 -6.73
N GLU A 57 -12.65 -14.26 -7.90
CA GLU A 57 -12.08 -15.50 -8.44
C GLU A 57 -10.58 -15.42 -8.68
N MET A 58 -10.09 -14.21 -9.02
CA MET A 58 -8.70 -13.94 -9.38
C MET A 58 -7.80 -13.66 -8.19
N VAL A 59 -8.34 -13.19 -7.06
CA VAL A 59 -7.56 -12.70 -5.90
C VAL A 59 -7.81 -13.58 -4.67
N HIS A 60 -6.82 -13.70 -3.78
CA HIS A 60 -6.96 -14.42 -2.52
C HIS A 60 -7.91 -13.70 -1.55
N SER A 61 -8.68 -14.45 -0.76
CA SER A 61 -9.67 -13.90 0.19
C SER A 61 -9.04 -13.11 1.35
N GLN A 62 -7.77 -13.41 1.66
CA GLN A 62 -6.89 -12.59 2.49
C GLN A 62 -5.82 -11.98 1.58
N PRO A 63 -6.06 -10.80 0.97
CA PRO A 63 -5.24 -10.31 -0.14
C PRO A 63 -3.95 -9.58 0.30
N ILE A 64 -3.65 -9.53 1.60
CA ILE A 64 -2.49 -8.80 2.14
C ILE A 64 -1.64 -9.77 2.96
N PHE A 65 -0.34 -9.76 2.71
CA PHE A 65 0.67 -10.41 3.53
C PHE A 65 1.73 -9.40 3.97
N LEU A 66 2.31 -9.60 5.15
CA LEU A 66 3.35 -8.75 5.71
C LEU A 66 4.72 -9.38 5.50
N VAL A 67 5.69 -8.52 5.16
CA VAL A 67 7.12 -8.81 5.22
C VAL A 67 7.81 -7.77 6.11
N THR A 68 8.86 -8.17 6.82
CA THR A 68 9.48 -7.37 7.88
C THR A 68 10.51 -6.36 7.38
N GLU A 69 10.47 -5.99 6.10
CA GLU A 69 11.40 -5.04 5.52
C GLU A 69 11.06 -3.59 5.93
N MET A 70 12.09 -2.76 6.12
CA MET A 70 11.93 -1.37 6.56
C MET A 70 11.71 -0.39 5.40
N MET A 71 12.12 -0.76 4.18
CA MET A 71 11.83 0.05 3.00
C MET A 71 10.32 0.09 2.75
N PRO A 72 9.69 1.26 2.61
CA PRO A 72 8.27 1.34 2.29
C PRO A 72 7.99 0.81 0.90
N TYR A 73 7.25 -0.30 0.82
CA TYR A 73 6.82 -0.88 -0.44
C TYR A 73 5.55 -1.72 -0.32
N ILE A 74 4.91 -1.89 -1.48
CA ILE A 74 3.86 -2.87 -1.75
C ILE A 74 4.17 -3.55 -3.10
N LYS A 75 3.88 -4.84 -3.25
CA LYS A 75 4.06 -5.57 -4.51
C LYS A 75 3.02 -6.67 -4.71
N CYS A 76 2.59 -6.87 -5.96
CA CYS A 76 1.82 -8.03 -6.37
C CYS A 76 2.63 -9.30 -6.23
N VAL A 77 1.98 -10.35 -5.73
CA VAL A 77 2.55 -11.69 -5.66
C VAL A 77 1.59 -12.73 -6.22
N GLU A 78 2.14 -13.76 -6.85
CA GLU A 78 1.43 -14.96 -7.27
C GLU A 78 2.20 -16.20 -6.81
N TYR A 79 1.54 -17.08 -6.06
CA TYR A 79 2.09 -18.38 -5.67
C TYR A 79 1.26 -19.52 -6.26
N PRO A 80 1.89 -20.66 -6.58
CA PRO A 80 1.15 -21.90 -6.82
C PRO A 80 0.30 -22.22 -5.58
N GLY A 81 -0.98 -22.49 -5.78
CA GLY A 81 -1.89 -22.92 -4.73
C GLY A 81 -2.62 -24.19 -5.15
N ASP A 82 -3.25 -24.87 -4.20
CA ASP A 82 -4.02 -26.09 -4.45
C ASP A 82 -5.29 -25.73 -5.26
N GLY A 83 -5.22 -25.97 -6.57
CA GLY A 83 -6.33 -25.75 -7.51
C GLY A 83 -6.32 -24.39 -8.22
N LYS A 84 -5.97 -23.29 -7.55
CA LYS A 84 -5.79 -21.97 -8.18
C LYS A 84 -4.60 -21.20 -7.63
N PRO A 85 -3.90 -20.39 -8.45
CA PRO A 85 -2.83 -19.53 -7.96
C PRO A 85 -3.33 -18.57 -6.87
N MET A 86 -2.55 -18.42 -5.81
CA MET A 86 -2.78 -17.43 -4.77
C MET A 86 -2.25 -16.09 -5.24
N ARG A 87 -3.15 -15.14 -5.52
CA ARG A 87 -2.80 -13.79 -5.97
C ARG A 87 -3.13 -12.77 -4.89
N ALA A 88 -2.14 -11.99 -4.48
CA ALA A 88 -2.25 -11.06 -3.37
C ALA A 88 -1.27 -9.89 -3.51
N ALA A 89 -1.17 -9.07 -2.47
CA ALA A 89 -0.15 -8.05 -2.29
C ALA A 89 0.70 -8.33 -1.04
N TRP A 90 2.00 -8.14 -1.14
CA TRP A 90 2.91 -8.05 0.00
C TRP A 90 3.14 -6.60 0.37
N ILE A 91 3.03 -6.29 1.65
CA ILE A 91 3.38 -4.99 2.22
C ILE A 91 4.52 -5.15 3.22
N SER A 92 5.40 -4.18 3.26
CA SER A 92 6.52 -4.09 4.22
C SER A 92 6.08 -3.52 5.57
N SER A 93 6.91 -3.66 6.61
CA SER A 93 6.75 -2.88 7.85
C SER A 93 6.85 -1.38 7.54
N GLY A 94 7.81 -0.98 6.69
CA GLY A 94 7.97 0.41 6.26
C GLY A 94 6.75 1.00 5.54
N PHE A 95 5.95 0.17 4.85
CA PHE A 95 4.66 0.59 4.30
C PHE A 95 3.71 1.05 5.41
N ILE A 96 3.61 0.27 6.50
CA ILE A 96 2.71 0.58 7.62
C ILE A 96 3.12 1.90 8.28
N ASP A 97 4.42 2.08 8.51
CA ASP A 97 4.96 3.30 9.09
C ASP A 97 4.74 4.52 8.19
N LEU A 98 4.96 4.37 6.88
CA LEU A 98 4.68 5.42 5.91
C LEU A 98 3.22 5.86 5.97
N MET A 99 2.28 4.92 5.89
CA MET A 99 0.85 5.22 5.89
C MET A 99 0.43 5.87 7.20
N ASN A 100 0.93 5.39 8.34
CA ASN A 100 0.65 5.98 9.64
C ASN A 100 1.20 7.41 9.76
N ASN A 101 2.47 7.62 9.41
CA ASN A 101 3.12 8.92 9.57
C ASN A 101 2.55 9.96 8.61
N VAL A 102 2.29 9.61 7.34
CA VAL A 102 1.63 10.53 6.39
C VAL A 102 0.23 10.90 6.87
N ALA A 103 -0.56 9.92 7.33
CA ALA A 103 -1.90 10.15 7.85
C ALA A 103 -1.88 11.09 9.06
N HIS A 104 -0.95 10.83 9.98
CA HIS A 104 -0.84 11.56 11.23
C HIS A 104 -0.34 12.99 11.00
N ALA A 105 0.70 13.16 10.17
CA ALA A 105 1.17 14.48 9.77
C ALA A 105 0.06 15.30 9.11
N LYS A 106 -0.78 14.67 8.28
CA LYS A 106 -1.92 15.35 7.64
C LYS A 106 -3.00 15.72 8.64
N ALA A 107 -3.28 14.87 9.62
CA ALA A 107 -4.22 15.15 10.70
C ALA A 107 -3.73 16.30 11.60
N ILE A 108 -2.45 16.29 12.00
CA ILE A 108 -1.83 17.37 12.79
C ILE A 108 -1.91 18.71 12.06
N ASP A 109 -1.77 18.73 10.73
CA ASP A 109 -1.86 19.96 9.93
C ASP A 109 -3.22 20.67 10.03
N LYS A 110 -4.27 19.98 10.51
CA LYS A 110 -5.55 20.63 10.84
C LYS A 110 -5.46 21.56 12.05
N ILE A 111 -4.61 21.24 13.03
CA ILE A 111 -4.43 22.02 14.27
C ILE A 111 -3.12 22.83 14.28
N GLN A 112 -2.15 22.48 13.44
CA GLN A 112 -0.88 23.20 13.29
C GLN A 112 -0.51 23.29 11.81
N LYS A 113 -0.91 24.39 11.16
CA LYS A 113 -0.66 24.62 9.74
C LYS A 113 0.83 24.59 9.39
N GLY A 114 1.17 23.93 8.28
CA GLY A 114 2.54 23.76 7.80
C GLY A 114 3.25 22.54 8.38
N TYR A 115 2.64 21.82 9.34
CA TYR A 115 3.23 20.62 9.91
C TYR A 115 3.40 19.52 8.87
N PHE A 116 2.39 19.31 8.02
CA PHE A 116 2.43 18.28 6.98
C PHE A 116 3.58 18.52 6.00
N GLU A 117 3.73 19.78 5.55
CA GLU A 117 4.81 20.16 4.64
C GLU A 117 6.20 19.98 5.28
N LYS A 118 6.37 20.39 6.54
CA LYS A 118 7.61 20.17 7.29
C LYS A 118 7.99 18.69 7.35
N TYR A 119 7.02 17.81 7.64
CA TYR A 119 7.26 16.36 7.66
C TYR A 119 7.63 15.83 6.26
N VAL A 120 6.91 16.23 5.22
CA VAL A 120 7.17 15.77 3.84
C VAL A 120 8.57 16.15 3.37
N LEU A 121 9.07 17.34 3.73
CA LEU A 121 10.44 17.77 3.40
C LEU A 121 11.50 16.92 4.10
N SER A 122 11.20 16.36 5.28
CA SER A 122 12.06 15.38 5.95
C SER A 122 11.99 14.03 5.25
N LEU A 123 10.77 13.54 5.01
CA LEU A 123 10.51 12.27 4.33
C LEU A 123 11.14 12.19 2.94
N ALA A 124 11.23 13.30 2.22
CA ALA A 124 11.87 13.39 0.90
C ALA A 124 13.36 13.01 0.91
N LYS A 125 14.01 13.02 2.09
CA LYS A 125 15.43 12.70 2.26
C LYS A 125 15.67 11.22 2.61
N GLU A 126 14.63 10.45 2.86
CA GLU A 126 14.73 9.06 3.30
C GLU A 126 15.14 8.14 2.16
N SER A 127 16.21 7.34 2.36
CA SER A 127 16.67 6.37 1.36
C SER A 127 15.80 5.12 1.29
N GLY A 128 15.14 4.76 2.40
CA GLY A 128 14.44 3.49 2.60
C GLY A 128 15.32 2.37 3.14
N GLU A 129 16.60 2.64 3.45
CA GLU A 129 17.52 1.65 4.04
C GLU A 129 17.32 1.47 5.55
N ASN A 130 16.79 2.50 6.22
CA ASN A 130 16.49 2.52 7.65
C ASN A 130 15.00 2.75 7.89
N GLU A 131 14.58 2.58 9.14
CA GLU A 131 13.26 3.03 9.59
C GLU A 131 13.04 4.52 9.25
N LEU A 132 11.80 4.86 8.90
CA LEU A 132 11.45 6.24 8.60
C LEU A 132 11.65 7.13 9.83
N SER A 133 12.19 8.33 9.63
CA SER A 133 12.27 9.32 10.70
C SER A 133 10.90 9.55 11.34
N GLU A 134 10.90 9.64 12.67
CA GLU A 134 9.69 9.94 13.42
C GLU A 134 9.12 11.31 13.05
N LEU A 135 7.82 11.49 13.33
CA LEU A 135 7.18 12.79 13.16
C LEU A 135 7.83 13.85 14.08
N PRO A 136 8.05 15.09 13.60
CA PRO A 136 8.61 16.15 14.42
C PRO A 136 7.77 16.39 15.69
N ASP A 137 8.40 16.51 16.86
CA ASP A 137 7.69 16.79 18.12
C ASP A 137 6.63 15.72 18.47
N ILE A 138 6.87 14.44 18.12
CA ILE A 138 5.96 13.30 18.37
C ILE A 138 5.49 13.21 19.84
N ASN A 139 6.25 13.71 20.80
CA ASN A 139 5.87 13.67 22.22
C ASN A 139 4.86 14.75 22.63
N ASN A 140 4.45 15.63 21.70
CA ASN A 140 3.45 16.65 21.96
C ASN A 140 2.06 16.03 22.11
N LYS A 141 1.52 16.05 23.33
CA LYS A 141 0.20 15.48 23.67
C LYS A 141 -0.95 16.01 22.80
N LYS A 142 -0.86 17.24 22.27
CA LYS A 142 -1.90 17.80 21.39
C LYS A 142 -2.01 17.06 20.06
N PHE A 143 -0.92 16.43 19.59
CA PHE A 143 -0.92 15.65 18.37
C PHE A 143 -1.56 14.28 18.56
N TRP A 144 -1.76 13.85 19.80
CA TRP A 144 -2.42 12.59 20.14
C TRP A 144 -3.82 12.79 20.73
N SER A 145 -4.44 13.95 20.49
CA SER A 145 -5.83 14.15 20.88
C SER A 145 -6.74 13.20 20.11
N GLU A 146 -7.91 12.89 20.68
CA GLU A 146 -8.90 12.03 20.04
C GLU A 146 -9.28 12.52 18.63
N ASP A 147 -9.48 13.83 18.45
CA ASP A 147 -9.78 14.43 17.14
C ASP A 147 -8.68 14.18 16.11
N VAL A 148 -7.40 14.33 16.50
CA VAL A 148 -6.27 14.09 15.59
C VAL A 148 -6.17 12.60 15.25
N MET A 149 -6.37 11.73 16.23
CA MET A 149 -6.31 10.28 16.01
C MET A 149 -7.49 9.76 15.17
N ASN A 150 -8.69 10.32 15.33
CA ASN A 150 -9.85 10.02 14.50
C ASN A 150 -9.64 10.44 13.04
N GLU A 151 -9.00 11.59 12.83
CA GLU A 151 -8.66 12.01 11.48
C GLU A 151 -7.53 11.15 10.88
N GLN A 152 -6.50 10.84 11.68
CA GLN A 152 -5.39 9.99 11.30
C GLN A 152 -5.88 8.61 10.84
N ILE A 153 -6.74 7.94 11.62
CA ILE A 153 -7.27 6.62 11.27
C ILE A 153 -8.14 6.68 10.01
N SER A 154 -8.89 7.77 9.81
CA SER A 154 -9.65 8.00 8.57
C SER A 154 -8.74 8.06 7.35
N TYR A 155 -7.67 8.88 7.40
CA TYR A 155 -6.70 8.97 6.32
C TYR A 155 -5.96 7.65 6.10
N PHE A 156 -5.55 6.98 7.18
CA PHE A 156 -4.86 5.69 7.12
C PHE A 156 -5.70 4.62 6.41
N ASN A 157 -6.97 4.47 6.82
CA ASN A 157 -7.87 3.46 6.25
C ASN A 157 -8.06 3.66 4.75
N GLN A 158 -8.27 4.90 4.33
CA GLN A 158 -8.44 5.27 2.93
C GLN A 158 -7.15 5.03 2.13
N MET A 159 -5.98 5.41 2.66
CA MET A 159 -4.68 5.15 2.01
C MET A 159 -4.42 3.66 1.81
N VAL A 160 -4.47 2.89 2.89
CA VAL A 160 -4.16 1.46 2.85
C VAL A 160 -5.11 0.74 1.90
N THR A 161 -6.41 0.97 2.02
CA THR A 161 -7.41 0.29 1.17
C THR A 161 -7.18 0.61 -0.30
N LEU A 162 -6.98 1.89 -0.66
CA LEU A 162 -6.78 2.28 -2.05
C LEU A 162 -5.46 1.78 -2.62
N VAL A 163 -4.35 1.89 -1.88
CA VAL A 163 -3.05 1.42 -2.38
C VAL A 163 -3.07 -0.10 -2.59
N VAL A 164 -3.65 -0.85 -1.66
CA VAL A 164 -3.85 -2.30 -1.83
C VAL A 164 -4.79 -2.57 -3.01
N ALA A 165 -5.87 -1.82 -3.16
CA ALA A 165 -6.81 -1.96 -4.27
C ALA A 165 -6.16 -1.72 -5.64
N ILE A 166 -5.26 -0.73 -5.74
CA ILE A 166 -4.42 -0.49 -6.93
C ILE A 166 -3.60 -1.74 -7.21
N GLU A 167 -2.85 -2.23 -6.21
CA GLU A 167 -1.95 -3.34 -6.41
C GLU A 167 -2.70 -4.61 -6.84
N ILE A 168 -3.74 -5.02 -6.12
CA ILE A 168 -4.50 -6.23 -6.48
C ILE A 168 -5.24 -6.10 -7.82
N SER A 169 -5.51 -4.87 -8.29
CA SER A 169 -6.12 -4.67 -9.60
C SER A 169 -5.25 -5.17 -10.75
N HIS A 170 -3.94 -5.14 -10.58
CA HIS A 170 -3.02 -5.60 -11.61
C HIS A 170 -3.17 -7.10 -11.91
N HIS A 171 -3.68 -7.89 -10.96
CA HIS A 171 -4.00 -9.30 -11.19
C HIS A 171 -5.21 -9.46 -12.10
N TYR A 172 -6.34 -8.86 -11.77
CA TYR A 172 -7.58 -9.05 -12.55
C TYR A 172 -7.67 -8.17 -13.81
N LEU A 173 -6.82 -7.15 -13.94
CA LEU A 173 -6.64 -6.38 -15.20
C LEU A 173 -5.59 -7.04 -16.12
N GLY A 174 -4.90 -8.08 -15.66
CA GLY A 174 -3.90 -8.82 -16.44
C GLY A 174 -2.53 -8.15 -16.56
N HIS A 175 -2.30 -7.00 -15.91
CA HIS A 175 -1.00 -6.31 -15.92
C HIS A 175 0.10 -7.17 -15.30
N PHE A 176 -0.18 -7.86 -14.19
CA PHE A 176 0.79 -8.75 -13.55
C PHE A 176 1.19 -9.90 -14.48
N ALA A 177 0.22 -10.53 -15.14
CA ALA A 177 0.49 -11.59 -16.11
C ALA A 177 1.33 -11.11 -17.29
N LYS A 178 1.03 -9.92 -17.82
CA LYS A 178 1.78 -9.28 -18.91
C LYS A 178 3.24 -9.02 -18.55
N TYR A 179 3.51 -8.60 -17.32
CA TYR A 179 4.85 -8.20 -16.87
C TYR A 179 5.56 -9.24 -15.98
N ARG A 180 5.02 -10.47 -15.89
CA ARG A 180 5.44 -11.52 -14.95
C ARG A 180 6.95 -11.72 -14.90
N GLU A 181 7.60 -11.82 -16.06
CA GLU A 181 9.05 -12.05 -16.18
C GLU A 181 9.93 -10.94 -15.54
N LYS A 182 9.36 -9.77 -15.24
CA LYS A 182 10.07 -8.63 -14.65
C LYS A 182 9.69 -8.36 -13.20
N VAL A 183 8.52 -8.82 -12.76
CA VAL A 183 7.96 -8.51 -11.43
C VAL A 183 7.99 -9.71 -10.47
N ASP A 184 8.16 -10.92 -11.00
CA ASP A 184 8.23 -12.14 -10.18
C ASP A 184 9.50 -12.12 -9.30
N GLU A 185 9.31 -12.39 -8.01
CA GLU A 185 10.37 -12.37 -7.00
C GLU A 185 11.42 -13.45 -7.17
N ASN A 186 11.09 -14.51 -7.93
CA ASN A 186 12.05 -15.55 -8.27
C ASN A 186 13.08 -15.08 -9.32
N GLN A 187 12.94 -13.85 -9.84
CA GLN A 187 13.87 -13.24 -10.77
C GLN A 187 15.06 -12.61 -10.06
N ALA A 188 16.19 -12.47 -10.76
CA ALA A 188 17.41 -11.91 -10.18
C ALA A 188 17.28 -10.44 -9.74
N ASN A 189 16.40 -9.66 -10.38
CA ASN A 189 16.20 -8.24 -10.12
C ASN A 189 14.71 -7.86 -10.35
N PRO A 190 13.78 -8.25 -9.46
CA PRO A 190 12.39 -7.89 -9.61
C PRO A 190 12.23 -6.37 -9.55
N VAL A 191 11.48 -5.80 -10.48
CA VAL A 191 11.16 -4.37 -10.49
C VAL A 191 9.72 -4.12 -10.05
N PRO A 192 9.43 -2.97 -9.42
CA PRO A 192 8.07 -2.61 -9.03
C PRO A 192 7.17 -2.52 -10.27
N ILE A 193 5.97 -3.10 -10.23
CA ILE A 193 5.09 -3.15 -11.41
C ILE A 193 4.77 -1.75 -11.96
N ASN A 194 4.66 -0.75 -11.09
CA ASN A 194 4.47 0.67 -11.44
C ASN A 194 5.59 1.27 -12.31
N SER A 195 6.77 0.65 -12.36
CA SER A 195 7.86 1.05 -13.28
C SER A 195 7.62 0.59 -14.72
N LEU A 196 6.66 -0.32 -14.93
CA LEU A 196 6.39 -0.97 -16.22
C LEU A 196 5.06 -0.53 -16.84
N LEU A 197 4.14 0.01 -16.03
CA LEU A 197 2.81 0.38 -16.49
C LEU A 197 2.85 1.51 -17.51
N THR A 198 2.05 1.38 -18.55
CA THR A 198 1.68 2.51 -19.41
C THR A 198 0.75 3.47 -18.67
N PRO A 199 0.62 4.73 -19.10
CA PRO A 199 -0.34 5.66 -18.52
C PRO A 199 -1.79 5.15 -18.53
N ALA A 200 -2.18 4.39 -19.55
CA ALA A 200 -3.53 3.82 -19.65
C ALA A 200 -3.74 2.66 -18.67
N GLU A 201 -2.74 1.80 -18.49
CA GLU A 201 -2.78 0.71 -17.50
C GLU A 201 -2.84 1.27 -16.07
N TRP A 202 -2.05 2.30 -15.78
CA TRP A 202 -2.12 3.01 -14.50
C TRP A 202 -3.50 3.60 -14.25
N ASP A 203 -4.07 4.30 -15.25
CA ASP A 203 -5.40 4.91 -15.13
C ASP A 203 -6.50 3.86 -14.89
N ALA A 204 -6.44 2.73 -15.61
CA ALA A 204 -7.37 1.62 -15.43
C ALA A 204 -7.30 1.03 -14.01
N SER A 205 -6.08 0.85 -13.49
CA SER A 205 -5.87 0.40 -12.11
C SER A 205 -6.39 1.39 -11.08
N LEU A 206 -6.15 2.69 -11.28
CA LEU A 206 -6.63 3.73 -10.38
C LEU A 206 -8.17 3.80 -10.32
N ARG A 207 -8.85 3.70 -11.48
CA ARG A 207 -10.32 3.63 -11.56
C ARG A 207 -10.87 2.41 -10.85
N ALA A 208 -10.30 1.24 -11.11
CA ALA A 208 -10.73 -0.01 -10.50
C ALA A 208 -10.55 0.03 -8.98
N ALA A 209 -9.43 0.59 -8.51
CA ALA A 209 -9.15 0.76 -7.09
C ALA A 209 -10.15 1.70 -6.40
N VAL A 210 -10.49 2.83 -7.02
CA VAL A 210 -11.51 3.76 -6.49
C VAL A 210 -12.85 3.08 -6.38
N ALA A 211 -13.31 2.40 -7.44
CA ALA A 211 -14.58 1.68 -7.41
C ALA A 211 -14.64 0.63 -6.28
N SER A 212 -13.62 -0.21 -6.17
CA SER A 212 -13.57 -1.26 -5.14
C SER A 212 -13.44 -0.70 -3.73
N SER A 213 -12.66 0.37 -3.54
CA SER A 213 -12.47 0.98 -2.21
C SER A 213 -13.73 1.70 -1.73
N MET A 214 -14.42 2.40 -2.62
CA MET A 214 -15.70 3.04 -2.28
C MET A 214 -16.81 2.03 -1.99
N ASN A 215 -16.84 0.91 -2.71
CA ASN A 215 -17.73 -0.22 -2.37
C ASN A 215 -17.39 -0.84 -1.01
N ALA A 216 -16.14 -0.73 -0.54
CA ALA A 216 -15.72 -1.11 0.80
C ALA A 216 -15.97 -0.02 1.86
N GLY A 217 -16.65 1.07 1.50
CA GLY A 217 -16.97 2.19 2.40
C GLY A 217 -15.81 3.16 2.64
N MET A 218 -14.79 3.15 1.78
CA MET A 218 -13.61 4.01 1.92
C MET A 218 -13.62 5.14 0.88
N GLY A 219 -13.45 6.38 1.35
CA GLY A 219 -13.20 7.55 0.49
C GLY A 219 -11.79 7.58 -0.09
N VAL A 220 -11.44 8.66 -0.78
CA VAL A 220 -10.12 8.81 -1.44
C VAL A 220 -9.20 9.87 -0.85
N ASP A 221 -9.64 10.60 0.18
CA ASP A 221 -8.88 11.71 0.78
C ASP A 221 -7.56 11.25 1.40
N GLY A 222 -7.50 10.03 1.93
CA GLY A 222 -6.25 9.41 2.35
C GLY A 222 -5.22 9.34 1.22
N LEU A 223 -5.56 8.72 0.10
CA LEU A 223 -4.64 8.60 -1.02
C LEU A 223 -4.33 9.96 -1.66
N LYS A 224 -5.28 10.91 -1.65
CA LYS A 224 -5.00 12.31 -2.04
C LYS A 224 -3.92 12.92 -1.14
N ALA A 225 -3.93 12.67 0.17
CA ALA A 225 -2.88 13.14 1.07
C ALA A 225 -1.51 12.51 0.75
N LEU A 226 -1.45 11.21 0.44
CA LEU A 226 -0.20 10.56 0.01
C LEU A 226 0.36 11.19 -1.28
N TYR A 227 -0.49 11.44 -2.27
CA TYR A 227 -0.06 12.11 -3.50
C TYR A 227 0.27 13.59 -3.30
N GLU A 228 -0.39 14.28 -2.38
CA GLU A 228 0.03 15.63 -1.96
C GLU A 228 1.44 15.60 -1.36
N ALA A 229 1.75 14.61 -0.51
CA ALA A 229 3.10 14.42 0.01
C ALA A 229 4.11 14.25 -1.13
N PHE A 230 3.88 13.31 -2.05
CA PHE A 230 4.79 13.10 -3.19
C PHE A 230 4.94 14.33 -4.09
N ASN A 231 3.88 15.12 -4.26
CA ASN A 231 3.93 16.35 -5.05
C ASN A 231 4.76 17.46 -4.39
N LYS A 232 4.82 17.48 -3.06
CA LYS A 232 5.58 18.45 -2.26
C LYS A 232 7.04 18.05 -2.04
N MET A 233 7.44 16.83 -2.37
CA MET A 233 8.84 16.40 -2.28
C MET A 233 9.68 17.07 -3.37
N PRO A 234 10.79 17.77 -3.03
CA PRO A 234 11.70 18.35 -4.03
C PRO A 234 12.29 17.29 -4.97
N GLN A 235 12.60 16.13 -4.40
CA GLN A 235 12.99 14.93 -5.13
C GLN A 235 12.31 13.74 -4.44
N ARG A 236 11.65 12.89 -5.22
CA ARG A 236 11.02 11.68 -4.69
C ARG A 236 12.08 10.61 -4.40
N PRO A 237 12.09 10.01 -3.20
CA PRO A 237 12.88 8.81 -2.94
C PRO A 237 12.57 7.68 -3.91
N LYS A 238 13.54 6.80 -4.17
CA LYS A 238 13.39 5.69 -5.12
C LYS A 238 12.21 4.78 -4.77
N TRP A 239 11.98 4.51 -3.48
CA TRP A 239 10.88 3.66 -3.01
C TRP A 239 9.49 4.21 -3.36
N THR A 240 9.33 5.50 -3.67
CA THR A 240 8.01 6.05 -4.06
C THR A 240 7.43 5.40 -5.32
N VAL A 241 8.28 4.77 -6.15
CA VAL A 241 7.84 4.04 -7.34
C VAL A 241 6.85 2.91 -7.00
N TYR A 242 6.89 2.34 -5.79
CA TYR A 242 5.92 1.33 -5.35
C TYR A 242 4.50 1.89 -5.20
N PHE A 243 4.31 3.21 -5.18
CA PHE A 243 3.04 3.86 -4.92
C PHE A 243 2.54 4.74 -6.08
N LEU A 244 3.45 5.15 -6.96
CA LEU A 244 3.16 6.04 -8.09
C LEU A 244 4.17 5.79 -9.22
N PRO A 245 3.74 5.58 -10.48
CA PRO A 245 4.66 5.42 -11.60
C PRO A 245 5.66 6.58 -11.72
N PRO A 246 6.89 6.31 -12.17
CA PRO A 246 7.95 7.33 -12.17
C PRO A 246 7.60 8.53 -13.06
N ASN A 247 6.89 8.28 -14.16
CA ASN A 247 6.48 9.31 -15.12
C ASN A 247 5.11 9.94 -14.80
N GLU A 248 4.39 9.43 -13.80
CA GLU A 248 3.10 9.99 -13.43
C GLU A 248 3.30 11.19 -12.48
N LYS A 249 2.62 12.30 -12.78
CA LYS A 249 2.62 13.49 -11.93
C LYS A 249 1.64 13.27 -10.76
N ALA A 250 2.11 13.43 -9.53
CA ALA A 250 1.30 13.20 -8.34
C ALA A 250 0.01 14.07 -8.30
N ASP A 251 0.09 15.35 -8.69
CA ASP A 251 -1.11 16.21 -8.78
C ASP A 251 -2.14 15.73 -9.83
N LYS A 252 -1.68 15.11 -10.94
CA LYS A 252 -2.57 14.53 -11.94
C LYS A 252 -3.29 13.30 -11.39
N ALA A 253 -2.56 12.42 -10.70
CA ALA A 253 -3.15 11.26 -10.03
C ALA A 253 -4.17 11.70 -8.95
N ARG A 254 -3.85 12.74 -8.18
CA ARG A 254 -4.77 13.33 -7.18
C ARG A 254 -6.07 13.84 -7.81
N LYS A 255 -5.99 14.60 -8.92
CA LYS A 255 -7.18 15.07 -9.66
C LYS A 255 -7.98 13.93 -10.27
N ALA A 256 -7.32 12.87 -10.71
CA ALA A 256 -7.98 11.67 -11.21
C ALA A 256 -8.81 11.00 -10.11
N LEU A 257 -8.29 10.90 -8.88
CA LEU A 257 -9.04 10.39 -7.72
C LEU A 257 -10.33 11.20 -7.47
N GLU A 258 -10.26 12.53 -7.47
CA GLU A 258 -11.44 13.41 -7.28
C GLU A 258 -12.50 13.17 -8.37
N LYS A 259 -12.06 13.01 -9.62
CA LYS A 259 -12.94 12.71 -10.75
C LYS A 259 -13.61 11.35 -10.59
N TYR A 260 -12.85 10.31 -10.24
CA TYR A 260 -13.37 8.95 -10.10
C TYR A 260 -14.29 8.79 -8.90
N GLU A 261 -13.95 9.41 -7.77
CA GLU A 261 -14.84 9.50 -6.60
C GLU A 261 -16.17 10.15 -6.99
N SER A 262 -16.12 11.31 -7.67
CA SER A 262 -17.32 12.00 -8.12
C SER A 262 -18.17 11.13 -9.07
N ALA A 263 -17.54 10.35 -9.95
CA ALA A 263 -18.28 9.44 -10.84
C ALA A 263 -19.04 8.37 -10.05
N VAL A 264 -18.38 7.71 -9.09
CA VAL A 264 -18.99 6.68 -8.24
C VAL A 264 -20.13 7.25 -7.39
N LEU A 265 -19.94 8.41 -6.76
CA LEU A 265 -20.99 9.07 -5.97
C LEU A 265 -22.23 9.43 -6.79
N ASN A 266 -22.06 9.66 -8.09
CA ASN A 266 -23.15 9.92 -9.03
C ASN A 266 -23.71 8.66 -9.70
N GLY A 267 -23.38 7.47 -9.19
CA GLY A 267 -23.85 6.19 -9.73
C GLY A 267 -23.28 5.83 -11.10
N LYS A 268 -22.16 6.43 -11.51
CA LYS A 268 -21.47 6.14 -12.77
C LYS A 268 -20.28 5.22 -12.52
N GLU A 269 -19.94 4.39 -13.50
CA GLU A 269 -18.67 3.65 -13.48
C GLU A 269 -17.51 4.65 -13.73
N PRO A 270 -16.46 4.65 -12.91
CA PRO A 270 -15.40 5.67 -12.94
C PRO A 270 -14.52 5.67 -14.20
#